data_AF-A0A433PZ73-F1
#
_entry.id   AF-A0A433PZ73-F1
#
_cell.length_a   1.000
_cell.length_b   1.000
_cell.length_c   1.000
_cell.angle_alpha   90.00
_cell.angle_beta   90.00
_cell.angle_gamma   90.00
#
_symmetry.space_group_name_H-M   'P 1'
#
loop_
_entity.id
_entity.type
_entity.pdbx_description
1 polymer ?
#
loop_
_entity_poly.entity_id
_entity_poly.type
_entity_poly.pdbx_seq_one_letter_code
_entity_poly.pdbx_strand_id
1 'polypeptide(L)'
;MNSNPIIKCLPTRSMAGPKLEVFKFGVYIFFPVGVMLYFGGPDFYQKYVRHINFWPPVERTHRPPTTREDIERELERLRIEREERWRKAREAKATAAQARDS
;
A
#
# COMPACT_ATOMS: atom_id res chain seq x y z
N MET A 1 -39.72 41.55 -34.51
CA MET A 1 -38.39 41.99 -34.97
C MET A 1 -37.73 42.69 -33.78
N ASN A 2 -36.90 41.97 -33.03
CA ASN A 2 -35.47 41.79 -33.30
C ASN A 2 -34.74 43.15 -33.17
N SER A 3 -33.84 43.38 -32.22
CA SER A 3 -33.03 42.45 -31.43
C SER A 3 -32.55 43.16 -30.16
N ASN A 4 -32.56 42.45 -29.03
CA ASN A 4 -31.73 42.81 -27.87
C ASN A 4 -30.27 42.72 -28.30
N PRO A 5 -29.47 43.78 -28.14
CA PRO A 5 -28.06 43.66 -28.36
C PRO A 5 -27.38 43.50 -26.98
N ILE A 6 -26.43 42.57 -26.96
CA ILE A 6 -25.20 42.64 -26.17
C ILE A 6 -25.26 42.06 -24.74
N ILE A 7 -25.33 40.73 -24.73
CA ILE A 7 -24.40 39.92 -23.95
C ILE A 7 -22.96 40.40 -24.24
N LYS A 8 -22.14 40.60 -23.19
CA LYS A 8 -20.68 40.90 -23.11
C LYS A 8 -20.47 42.22 -22.36
N CYS A 9 -19.92 42.28 -21.15
CA CYS A 9 -18.75 41.57 -20.63
C CYS A 9 -18.96 41.25 -19.15
N LEU A 10 -18.76 39.99 -18.74
CA LEU A 10 -18.35 39.76 -17.35
C LEU A 10 -16.99 40.45 -17.19
N PRO A 11 -16.76 41.24 -16.12
CA PRO A 11 -15.41 41.68 -15.81
C PRO A 11 -14.61 40.40 -15.57
N THR A 12 -13.69 40.09 -16.50
CA THR A 12 -12.62 39.14 -16.23
C THR A 12 -11.88 39.72 -15.04
N ARG A 13 -12.22 39.18 -13.88
CA ARG A 13 -11.71 39.57 -12.58
C ARG A 13 -10.27 39.07 -12.51
N SER A 14 -9.40 39.70 -13.29
CA SER A 14 -7.95 39.69 -13.11
C SER A 14 -7.68 40.47 -11.83
N MET A 15 -7.98 39.85 -10.69
CA MET A 15 -7.64 40.42 -9.38
C MET A 15 -6.16 40.27 -9.20
N ALA A 16 -5.50 41.39 -9.49
CA ALA A 16 -4.20 41.84 -9.03
C ALA A 16 -3.19 41.95 -10.17
N GLY A 17 -2.64 43.15 -10.29
CA GLY A 17 -1.62 43.49 -11.27
C GLY A 17 -0.30 42.73 -11.08
N PRO A 18 0.73 43.10 -11.86
CA PRO A 18 1.99 42.35 -11.99
C PRO A 18 2.68 41.96 -10.67
N LYS A 19 2.45 42.71 -9.58
CA LYS A 19 2.98 42.41 -8.24
C LYS A 19 2.49 41.07 -7.68
N LEU A 20 1.24 40.67 -7.96
CA LEU A 20 0.71 39.38 -7.49
C LEU A 20 1.24 38.21 -8.31
N GLU A 21 1.56 38.45 -9.59
CA GLU A 21 2.19 37.44 -10.45
C GLU A 21 3.61 37.13 -9.97
N VAL A 22 4.40 38.14 -9.58
CA VAL A 22 5.73 37.94 -9.00
C VAL A 22 5.67 37.21 -7.66
N PHE A 23 4.69 37.51 -6.81
CA PHE A 23 4.48 36.78 -5.56
C PHE A 23 4.13 35.31 -5.81
N LYS A 24 3.19 35.04 -6.72
CA LYS A 24 2.83 33.67 -7.13
C LYS A 24 4.03 32.91 -7.67
N PHE A 25 4.82 33.55 -8.53
CA PHE A 25 6.04 32.96 -9.08
C PHE A 25 7.04 32.59 -7.99
N GLY A 26 7.26 33.49 -7.02
CA GLY A 26 8.08 33.21 -5.84
C GLY A 26 7.55 32.00 -5.06
N VAL A 27 6.24 31.97 -4.76
CA VAL A 27 5.63 30.82 -4.06
C VAL A 27 5.80 29.55 -4.88
N TYR A 28 5.56 29.56 -6.19
CA TYR A 28 5.67 28.35 -7.03
C TYR A 28 7.09 27.80 -7.12
N ILE A 29 8.13 28.61 -6.94
CA ILE A 29 9.51 28.13 -6.95
C ILE A 29 9.95 27.73 -5.53
N PHE A 30 9.73 28.60 -4.55
CA PHE A 30 10.21 28.36 -3.19
C PHE A 30 9.40 27.31 -2.43
N PHE A 31 8.12 27.14 -2.74
CA PHE A 31 7.30 26.10 -2.12
C PHE A 31 7.80 24.69 -2.42
N PRO A 32 7.94 24.24 -3.69
CA PRO A 32 8.45 22.91 -3.96
C PRO A 32 9.90 22.73 -3.53
N VAL A 33 10.76 23.75 -3.67
CA VAL A 33 12.16 23.68 -3.23
C VAL A 33 12.26 23.56 -1.70
N GLY A 34 11.48 24.34 -0.95
CA GLY A 34 11.44 24.30 0.51
C GLY A 34 10.88 22.98 1.04
N VAL A 35 9.79 22.49 0.44
CA VAL A 35 9.21 21.16 0.74
C VAL A 35 10.26 20.08 0.47
N MET A 36 10.97 20.14 -0.66
CA MET A 36 12.03 19.18 -0.99
C MET A 36 13.17 19.20 0.01
N LEU A 37 13.64 20.37 0.47
CA LEU A 37 14.73 20.46 1.44
C LEU A 37 14.30 19.99 2.84
N TYR A 38 13.05 20.26 3.23
CA TYR A 38 12.54 19.85 4.54
C TYR A 38 12.29 18.33 4.61
N PHE A 39 11.61 17.76 3.62
CA PHE A 39 11.28 16.33 3.61
C PHE A 39 12.38 15.45 3.01
N GLY A 40 13.23 16.00 2.15
CA GLY A 40 14.33 15.28 1.48
C GLY A 40 15.64 15.27 2.25
N GLY A 41 15.73 15.96 3.39
CA GLY A 41 16.91 15.96 4.24
C GLY A 41 17.18 14.60 4.91
N PRO A 42 18.45 14.25 5.19
CA PRO A 42 18.81 12.99 5.85
C PRO A 42 18.19 12.86 7.25
N ASP A 43 17.98 13.98 7.95
CA ASP A 43 17.39 14.01 9.29
C ASP A 43 15.91 13.60 9.27
N PHE A 44 15.14 14.04 8.28
CA PHE A 44 13.75 13.64 8.11
C PHE A 44 13.64 12.14 7.84
N TYR A 45 14.50 11.62 6.94
CA TYR A 45 14.54 10.18 6.64
C TYR A 45 14.86 9.34 7.88
N GLN A 46 15.86 9.73 8.68
CA GLN A 46 16.23 9.01 9.89
C GLN A 46 15.13 9.04 10.95
N LYS A 47 14.48 10.19 11.14
CA LYS A 47 13.46 10.36 12.18
C LYS A 47 12.13 9.71 11.80
N TYR A 48 11.70 9.83 10.55
CA TYR A 48 10.33 9.47 10.14
C TYR A 48 10.22 8.22 9.28
N VAL A 49 11.23 7.89 8.46
CA VAL A 49 11.12 6.79 7.49
C VAL A 49 11.80 5.52 7.98
N ARG A 50 12.99 5.65 8.59
CA ARG A 50 13.83 4.49 8.98
C ARG A 50 13.16 3.53 9.98
N HIS A 51 12.32 4.03 10.87
CA HIS A 51 11.66 3.22 11.90
C HIS A 51 10.40 2.51 11.41
N ILE A 52 9.94 2.81 10.19
CA ILE A 52 8.78 2.16 9.59
C ILE A 52 9.20 0.74 9.22
N ASN A 53 8.85 -0.22 10.07
CA ASN A 53 9.14 -1.63 9.88
C ASN A 53 8.12 -2.21 8.87
N PHE A 54 8.25 -1.81 7.61
CA PHE A 54 7.33 -2.23 6.53
C PHE A 54 7.48 -3.72 6.22
N TRP A 55 8.68 -4.27 6.41
CA TRP A 55 8.97 -5.68 6.17
C TRP A 55 9.09 -6.44 7.50
N PRO A 56 8.48 -7.62 7.64
CA PRO A 56 8.70 -8.44 8.82
C PRO A 56 10.21 -8.71 8.95
N PRO A 57 10.78 -8.57 10.17
CA PRO A 57 12.20 -8.81 10.37
C PRO A 57 12.56 -10.22 9.92
N VAL A 58 13.76 -10.38 9.36
CA VAL A 58 14.24 -11.63 8.78
C VAL A 58 14.26 -12.78 9.80
N GLU A 59 14.35 -12.45 11.09
CA GLU A 59 14.26 -13.39 12.22
C GLU A 59 12.86 -14.00 12.41
N ARG A 60 11.81 -13.25 12.05
CA ARG A 60 10.40 -13.69 12.14
C ARG A 60 9.91 -14.35 10.86
N THR A 61 10.71 -14.28 9.79
CA THR A 61 10.37 -14.86 8.50
C THR A 61 10.84 -16.32 8.49
N HIS A 62 9.90 -17.25 8.29
CA HIS A 62 10.24 -18.67 8.12
C HIS A 62 11.12 -18.82 6.88
N ARG A 63 12.38 -19.23 7.08
CA ARG A 63 13.31 -19.44 5.97
C ARG A 63 13.05 -20.82 5.36
N PRO A 64 12.86 -20.91 4.04
CA PRO A 64 12.72 -22.20 3.40
C PRO A 64 14.03 -23.01 3.55
N PRO A 65 13.93 -24.34 3.74
CA PRO A 65 15.10 -25.21 3.78
C PRO A 65 15.88 -25.08 2.47
N THR A 66 17.18 -24.82 2.58
CA THR A 66 18.04 -24.53 1.42
C THR A 66 18.90 -25.72 1.02
N THR A 67 19.19 -26.62 1.96
CA THR A 67 19.93 -27.86 1.67
C THR A 67 18.98 -28.94 1.19
N ARG A 68 19.49 -29.85 0.36
CA ARG A 68 18.69 -30.96 -0.18
C ARG A 68 18.13 -31.88 0.91
N GLU A 69 18.94 -32.18 1.91
CA GLU A 69 18.56 -33.07 3.03
C GLU A 69 17.48 -32.45 3.92
N ASP A 70 17.49 -31.12 4.11
CA ASP A 70 16.44 -30.41 4.83
C ASP A 70 15.13 -30.40 4.03
N ILE A 71 15.22 -30.27 2.70
CA ILE A 71 14.05 -30.29 1.81
C ILE A 71 13.35 -31.65 1.85
N GLU A 72 14.10 -32.74 1.75
CA GLU A 72 13.56 -34.10 1.80
C GLU A 72 12.83 -34.36 3.14
N ARG A 73 13.44 -33.94 4.27
CA ARG A 73 12.81 -34.05 5.61
C ARG A 73 11.53 -33.23 5.74
N GLU A 74 11.51 -31.99 5.25
CA GLU A 74 10.31 -31.16 5.32
C GLU A 74 9.20 -31.69 4.40
N LEU A 75 9.54 -32.26 3.25
CA LEU A 75 8.58 -32.91 2.35
C LEU A 75 7.93 -34.14 3.00
N GLU A 76 8.69 -34.99 3.69
CA GLU A 76 8.16 -36.13 4.43
C GLU A 76 7.18 -35.67 5.52
N ARG A 77 7.57 -34.65 6.30
CA ARG A 77 6.71 -34.05 7.32
C ARG A 77 5.38 -33.55 6.73
N LEU A 78 5.45 -32.80 5.62
CA LEU A 78 4.27 -32.26 4.94
C LEU A 78 3.37 -33.36 4.35
N ARG A 79 3.95 -34.48 3.91
CA ARG A 79 3.20 -35.63 3.41
C ARG A 79 2.38 -36.28 4.53
N ILE A 80 2.99 -36.52 5.68
CA ILE A 80 2.32 -37.11 6.85
C ILE A 80 1.17 -36.20 7.32
N GLU A 81 1.44 -34.89 7.48
CA GLU A 81 0.42 -33.92 7.91
C GLU A 81 -0.78 -33.88 6.94
N ARG A 82 -0.50 -33.98 5.63
CA ARG A 82 -1.54 -34.09 4.61
C ARG A 82 -2.38 -35.34 4.82
N GLU A 83 -1.76 -36.51 4.93
CA GLU A 83 -2.48 -37.78 5.07
C GLU A 83 -3.38 -37.78 6.34
N GLU A 84 -2.88 -37.26 7.45
CA GLU A 84 -3.67 -37.11 8.69
C GLU A 84 -4.86 -36.16 8.52
N ARG A 85 -4.66 -35.01 7.87
CA ARG A 85 -5.73 -34.05 7.59
C ARG A 85 -6.83 -34.68 6.76
N TRP A 86 -6.45 -35.47 5.75
CA TRP A 86 -7.40 -36.17 4.89
C TRP A 86 -8.13 -37.30 5.61
N ARG A 87 -7.47 -38.01 6.52
CA ARG A 87 -8.12 -39.03 7.36
C ARG A 87 -9.19 -38.42 8.26
N LYS A 88 -8.84 -37.36 9.01
CA LYS A 88 -9.79 -36.63 9.88
C LYS A 88 -10.97 -36.08 9.09
N ALA A 89 -10.74 -35.55 7.90
CA ALA A 89 -11.81 -35.05 7.03
C ALA A 89 -12.77 -36.16 6.56
N ARG A 90 -12.28 -37.38 6.32
CA ARG A 90 -13.13 -38.52 5.97
C ARG A 90 -13.96 -39.01 7.17
N GLU A 91 -13.33 -39.11 8.34
CA GLU A 91 -14.02 -39.47 9.58
C GLU A 91 -15.12 -38.47 9.93
N ALA A 92 -14.83 -37.16 9.85
CA ALA A 92 -15.83 -36.11 10.09
C ALA A 92 -16.99 -36.15 9.07
N LYS A 93 -16.72 -36.52 7.82
CA LYS A 93 -17.79 -36.72 6.82
C LYS A 93 -18.63 -37.97 7.12
N ALA A 94 -18.00 -39.05 7.57
CA ALA A 94 -18.70 -40.28 7.93
C ALA A 94 -19.59 -40.08 9.17
N THR A 95 -19.11 -39.38 10.19
CA THR A 95 -19.91 -39.05 11.38
C THR A 95 -21.04 -38.08 11.04
N ALA A 96 -20.79 -37.07 10.20
CA ALA A 96 -21.83 -36.14 9.74
C ALA A 96 -22.90 -36.82 8.86
N ALA A 97 -22.53 -37.85 8.08
CA ALA A 97 -23.50 -38.65 7.32
C ALA A 97 -24.33 -39.55 8.26
N GLN A 98 -23.71 -40.20 9.24
CA GLN A 98 -24.42 -41.00 10.24
C GLN A 98 -25.41 -40.18 11.08
N ALA A 99 -25.04 -38.96 11.48
CA ALA A 99 -25.90 -38.04 12.22
C ALA A 99 -27.04 -37.43 11.38
N ARG A 100 -27.03 -37.60 10.04
CA ARG A 100 -28.10 -37.12 9.15
C ARG A 100 -29.18 -38.17 8.90
N ASP A 101 -28.84 -39.45 9.08
CA ASP A 101 -29.73 -40.60 8.86
C ASP A 101 -30.39 -41.11 10.16
N SER A 102 -30.09 -40.50 11.31
CA SER A 102 -30.77 -40.72 12.60
C SER A 102 -31.62 -39.51 12.99
#